data_AF-A0A6J4NT96-F1
#
_entry.id   AF-A0A6J4NT96-F1
#
_cell.length_a   1.000
_cell.length_b   1.000
_cell.length_c   1.000
_cell.angle_alpha   90.00
_cell.angle_beta   90.00
_cell.angle_gamma   90.00
#
_symmetry.space_group_name_H-M   'P 1'
#
loop_
_entity.id
_entity.type
_entity.pdbx_description
1 polymer ?
#
loop_
_entity_poly.entity_id
_entity_poly.type
_entity_poly.pdbx_seq_one_letter_code
_entity_poly.pdbx_strand_id
1 'polypeptide(L)'
;MRRTTRTATAVLAAALAFGAASPAASAAGRPDHAKAGHVKVEKGEKGGKPEKADKADKADKADKADKELRQLLRDIARTDAKLVKVARESRTARIGDHAAAVLANVAADRSALAALAAAVQASDSTADVRAVRKELKDVRPQNYNKVVNDLRDALRLAAAITEARAAVEGDAAAPASGLDAAQAALDAAVAKALLVNASSDKEELRAVKTDLQAAHEALEVVRDYLDLSEEEPVEEEPVEEEPVEEEPVDEPVMG
;
A
#
# COMPACT_ATOMS: atom_id res chain seq x y z
N MET A 1 25.88 -1.07 -3.09
CA MET A 1 24.57 -0.75 -2.48
C MET A 1 24.53 0.73 -2.14
N ARG A 2 23.86 1.56 -2.95
CA ARG A 2 23.60 2.97 -2.65
C ARG A 2 22.12 3.23 -2.93
N ARG A 3 21.28 3.20 -1.90
CA ARG A 3 19.88 3.61 -1.99
C ARG A 3 19.82 5.06 -1.53
N THR A 4 19.57 5.95 -2.47
CA THR A 4 19.16 7.34 -2.23
C THR A 4 17.84 7.35 -1.49
N THR A 5 17.89 7.64 -0.20
CA THR A 5 16.77 8.12 0.61
C THR A 5 16.30 9.46 0.04
N ARG A 6 15.15 9.46 -0.65
CA ARG A 6 14.39 10.70 -0.91
C ARG A 6 13.47 10.93 0.28
N THR A 7 14.00 11.59 1.30
CA THR A 7 13.20 12.36 2.25
C THR A 7 12.58 13.54 1.48
N ALA A 8 11.30 13.43 1.13
CA ALA A 8 10.53 14.52 0.58
C ALA A 8 10.12 15.48 1.71
N THR A 9 11.05 16.35 2.11
CA THR A 9 10.73 17.60 2.82
C THR A 9 9.98 18.52 1.85
N ALA A 10 8.66 18.61 2.01
CA ALA A 10 7.85 19.63 1.37
C ALA A 10 8.07 20.98 2.08
N VAL A 11 9.10 21.72 1.66
CA VAL A 11 9.20 23.17 1.89
C VAL A 11 8.75 23.84 0.59
N LEU A 12 7.47 24.23 0.55
CA LEU A 12 6.94 25.08 -0.50
C LEU A 12 7.35 26.53 -0.19
N ALA A 13 8.56 26.92 -0.61
CA ALA A 13 8.98 28.32 -0.60
C ALA A 13 8.64 28.95 -1.95
N ALA A 14 7.77 29.96 -1.90
CA ALA A 14 7.46 30.84 -3.01
C ALA A 14 8.71 31.62 -3.46
N ALA A 15 8.95 31.66 -4.77
CA ALA A 15 9.80 32.68 -5.38
C ALA A 15 9.32 32.98 -6.81
N LEU A 16 8.54 34.05 -6.93
CA LEU A 16 8.40 34.84 -8.15
C LEU A 16 9.73 35.56 -8.41
N ALA A 17 10.37 35.29 -9.55
CA ALA A 17 11.35 36.21 -10.13
C ALA A 17 11.42 36.06 -11.66
N PHE A 18 11.13 37.18 -12.31
CA PHE A 18 11.24 37.53 -13.72
C PHE A 18 12.68 37.36 -14.28
N GLY A 19 12.82 37.07 -15.58
CA GLY A 19 13.93 37.62 -16.39
C GLY A 19 14.76 36.68 -17.27
N ALA A 20 14.40 36.64 -18.57
CA ALA A 20 15.24 36.60 -19.78
C ALA A 20 16.56 35.77 -19.86
N ALA A 21 16.61 34.81 -20.82
CA ALA A 21 17.50 34.86 -21.99
C ALA A 21 17.41 33.56 -22.84
N SER A 22 17.19 33.69 -24.14
CA SER A 22 17.61 32.72 -25.17
C SER A 22 19.04 33.04 -25.63
N PRO A 23 19.78 32.08 -26.22
CA PRO A 23 19.86 32.07 -27.69
C PRO A 23 19.97 30.69 -28.40
N ALA A 24 19.37 30.66 -29.60
CA ALA A 24 19.81 30.14 -30.90
C ALA A 24 20.53 28.78 -31.10
N ALA A 25 19.84 27.90 -31.84
CA ALA A 25 20.20 27.27 -33.14
C ALA A 25 21.60 26.65 -33.40
N SER A 26 21.59 25.40 -33.89
CA SER A 26 22.27 25.00 -35.13
C SER A 26 21.79 23.65 -35.66
N ALA A 27 22.03 23.45 -36.95
CA ALA A 27 21.29 22.62 -37.88
C ALA A 27 22.03 21.33 -38.32
N ALA A 28 21.30 20.56 -39.15
CA ALA A 28 21.74 19.66 -40.22
C ALA A 28 21.82 18.14 -39.92
N GLY A 29 21.22 17.37 -40.84
CA GLY A 29 21.54 15.95 -41.05
C GLY A 29 20.36 15.04 -41.47
N ARG A 30 19.89 15.14 -42.71
CA ARG A 30 19.18 14.06 -43.43
C ARG A 30 20.24 13.05 -43.95
N PRO A 31 19.92 11.76 -44.21
CA PRO A 31 19.26 11.40 -45.48
C PRO A 31 18.29 10.20 -45.43
N ASP A 32 17.68 10.00 -46.60
CA ASP A 32 16.57 9.14 -47.04
C ASP A 32 16.74 7.62 -46.86
N HIS A 33 15.62 6.88 -46.87
CA HIS A 33 15.35 5.81 -47.86
C HIS A 33 13.86 5.38 -47.87
N ALA A 34 13.39 5.11 -49.09
CA ALA A 34 12.00 4.88 -49.50
C ALA A 34 11.58 3.40 -49.48
N LYS A 35 10.27 3.11 -49.39
CA LYS A 35 9.42 2.60 -50.51
C LYS A 35 8.01 2.12 -50.07
N ALA A 36 7.06 2.41 -50.98
CA ALA A 36 5.83 1.72 -51.44
C ALA A 36 4.88 1.02 -50.43
N GLY A 37 3.55 1.06 -50.55
CA GLY A 37 2.67 1.47 -51.65
C GLY A 37 1.19 1.15 -51.33
N HIS A 38 0.33 1.31 -52.35
CA HIS A 38 -1.13 1.03 -52.44
C HIS A 38 -2.08 2.23 -52.33
N VAL A 39 -2.14 2.97 -53.45
CA VAL A 39 -3.31 3.17 -54.34
C VAL A 39 -4.70 3.09 -53.69
N LYS A 40 -5.43 4.22 -53.72
CA LYS A 40 -6.86 4.24 -54.04
C LYS A 40 -7.22 5.48 -54.87
N VAL A 41 -7.81 5.19 -56.02
CA VAL A 41 -8.39 6.04 -57.08
C VAL A 41 -9.88 6.24 -56.66
N GLU A 42 -10.65 7.32 -56.85
CA GLU A 42 -10.79 8.25 -57.97
C GLU A 42 -11.70 9.46 -57.61
N LYS A 43 -11.49 10.58 -58.34
CA LYS A 43 -12.42 11.62 -58.86
C LYS A 43 -13.49 12.34 -58.00
N GLY A 44 -13.38 13.67 -58.03
CA GLY A 44 -14.50 14.63 -57.97
C GLY A 44 -14.03 16.07 -58.19
N GLU A 45 -14.59 16.77 -59.16
CA GLU A 45 -14.11 18.00 -59.80
C GLU A 45 -14.19 19.31 -58.98
N LYS A 46 -13.21 20.19 -59.27
CA LYS A 46 -13.24 21.66 -59.43
C LYS A 46 -14.22 22.51 -58.61
N GLY A 47 -13.64 23.44 -57.84
CA GLY A 47 -14.29 24.72 -57.53
C GLY A 47 -13.49 25.59 -56.57
N GLY A 48 -12.84 26.64 -57.10
CA GLY A 48 -12.53 27.87 -56.34
C GLY A 48 -11.27 27.86 -55.47
N LYS A 49 -10.21 28.53 -55.95
CA LYS A 49 -9.39 29.35 -55.05
C LYS A 49 -10.29 30.48 -54.50
N PRO A 50 -10.21 30.77 -53.20
CA PRO A 50 -9.44 31.95 -52.87
C PRO A 50 -8.40 31.69 -51.80
N GLU A 51 -7.36 32.50 -51.87
CA GLU A 51 -6.28 32.67 -50.92
C GLU A 51 -6.76 32.86 -49.47
N LYS A 52 -5.86 32.50 -48.54
CA LYS A 52 -5.90 32.62 -47.06
C LYS A 52 -6.36 31.37 -46.31
N ALA A 53 -5.43 30.45 -46.07
CA ALA A 53 -5.61 29.39 -45.07
C ALA A 53 -4.30 29.08 -44.33
N ASP A 54 -3.68 30.09 -43.71
CA ASP A 54 -2.58 29.88 -42.74
C ASP A 54 -3.00 30.16 -41.28
N LYS A 55 -4.30 30.30 -41.01
CA LYS A 55 -4.82 30.61 -39.66
C LYS A 55 -5.81 29.59 -39.07
N ALA A 56 -6.20 28.54 -39.80
CA ALA A 56 -7.15 27.55 -39.30
C ALA A 56 -6.51 26.53 -38.32
N ASP A 57 -5.26 26.13 -38.54
CA ASP A 57 -4.59 25.08 -37.72
C ASP A 57 -4.26 25.47 -36.27
N LYS A 58 -4.31 26.77 -35.93
CA LYS A 58 -4.03 27.23 -34.56
C LYS A 58 -5.27 27.23 -33.68
N ALA A 59 -6.46 27.43 -34.24
CA ALA A 59 -7.71 27.41 -33.47
C ALA A 59 -8.01 26.00 -32.94
N ASP A 60 -7.88 24.97 -33.79
CA ASP A 60 -8.14 23.58 -33.41
C ASP A 60 -7.15 23.05 -32.35
N LYS A 61 -5.91 23.55 -32.34
CA LYS A 61 -4.87 23.17 -31.36
C LYS A 61 -5.09 23.81 -30.00
N ALA A 62 -5.52 25.07 -29.95
CA ALA A 62 -5.86 25.75 -28.70
C ALA A 62 -7.06 25.06 -28.02
N ASP A 63 -8.11 24.75 -28.79
CA ASP A 63 -9.28 24.03 -28.30
C ASP A 63 -8.94 22.63 -27.77
N LYS A 64 -7.94 21.96 -28.36
CA LYS A 64 -7.46 20.66 -27.89
C LYS A 64 -6.71 20.77 -26.56
N ALA A 65 -5.80 21.73 -26.44
CA ALA A 65 -5.04 21.94 -25.19
C ALA A 65 -5.97 22.26 -24.01
N ASP A 66 -6.96 23.11 -24.23
CA ASP A 66 -7.98 23.45 -23.23
C ASP A 66 -8.83 22.24 -22.83
N LYS A 67 -9.22 21.40 -23.80
CA LYS A 67 -9.94 20.14 -23.51
C LYS A 67 -9.09 19.19 -22.66
N GLU A 68 -7.79 19.08 -22.95
CA GLU A 68 -6.87 18.23 -22.18
C GLU A 68 -6.67 18.72 -20.75
N LEU A 69 -6.56 20.04 -20.55
CA LEU A 69 -6.45 20.65 -19.23
C LEU A 69 -7.72 20.48 -18.40
N ARG A 70 -8.90 20.70 -19.01
CA ARG A 70 -10.20 20.43 -18.37
C ARG A 70 -10.36 18.95 -18.01
N GLN A 71 -9.87 18.05 -18.86
CA GLN A 71 -9.89 16.62 -18.56
C GLN A 71 -8.99 16.27 -17.37
N LEU A 72 -7.78 16.84 -17.33
CA LEU A 72 -6.86 16.66 -16.23
C LEU A 72 -7.45 17.12 -14.88
N LEU A 73 -8.07 18.31 -14.84
CA LEU A 73 -8.74 18.80 -13.64
C LEU A 73 -9.89 17.89 -13.19
N ARG A 74 -10.67 17.34 -14.14
CA ARG A 74 -11.70 16.34 -13.81
C ARG A 74 -11.11 15.07 -13.23
N ASP A 75 -9.97 14.61 -13.74
CA ASP A 75 -9.31 13.41 -13.23
C ASP A 75 -8.72 13.63 -11.83
N ILE A 76 -8.13 14.81 -11.56
CA ILE A 76 -7.70 15.20 -10.21
C ILE A 76 -8.89 15.21 -9.25
N ALA A 77 -10.00 15.85 -9.63
CA ALA A 77 -11.21 15.90 -8.81
C ALA A 77 -11.81 14.50 -8.55
N ARG A 78 -11.75 13.59 -9.53
CA ARG A 78 -12.18 12.19 -9.37
C ARG A 78 -11.28 11.44 -8.39
N THR A 79 -9.98 11.68 -8.40
CA THR A 79 -9.04 11.07 -7.44
C THR A 79 -9.26 11.63 -6.03
N ASP A 80 -9.46 12.94 -5.87
CA ASP A 80 -9.83 13.55 -4.59
C ASP A 80 -11.14 12.97 -4.03
N ALA A 81 -12.17 12.83 -4.86
CA ALA A 81 -13.44 12.24 -4.45
C ALA A 81 -13.29 10.79 -3.94
N LYS A 82 -12.35 10.01 -4.50
CA LYS A 82 -12.04 8.66 -3.99
C LYS A 82 -11.36 8.72 -2.62
N LEU A 83 -10.46 9.67 -2.39
CA LEU A 83 -9.84 9.88 -1.07
C LEU A 83 -10.87 10.33 -0.02
N VAL A 84 -11.79 11.23 -0.39
CA VAL A 84 -12.93 11.61 0.46
C VAL A 84 -13.77 10.39 0.82
N LYS A 85 -14.03 9.50 -0.14
CA LYS A 85 -14.77 8.27 0.11
C LYS A 85 -14.05 7.40 1.14
N VAL A 86 -12.75 7.16 0.98
CA VAL A 86 -11.93 6.41 1.95
C VAL A 86 -12.01 7.02 3.35
N ALA A 87 -11.90 8.34 3.47
CA ALA A 87 -11.98 9.02 4.76
C ALA A 87 -13.35 8.89 5.45
N ARG A 88 -14.44 8.73 4.67
CA ARG A 88 -15.81 8.60 5.18
C ARG A 88 -16.25 7.16 5.41
N GLU A 89 -15.50 6.19 4.92
CA GLU A 89 -15.89 4.79 5.06
C GLU A 89 -15.79 4.34 6.53
N SER A 90 -16.84 3.68 7.01
CA SER A 90 -16.89 3.14 8.37
C SER A 90 -15.76 2.16 8.69
N ARG A 91 -15.18 1.52 7.66
CA ARG A 91 -14.02 0.63 7.80
C ARG A 91 -12.79 1.37 8.33
N THR A 92 -12.60 2.64 7.95
CA THR A 92 -11.50 3.49 8.43
C THR A 92 -11.69 3.88 9.90
N ALA A 93 -12.94 4.01 10.36
CA ALA A 93 -13.22 4.24 11.79
C ALA A 93 -13.00 2.97 12.65
N ARG A 94 -13.07 1.77 12.05
CA ARG A 94 -12.95 0.48 12.75
C ARG A 94 -11.51 0.02 12.99
N ILE A 95 -10.50 0.78 12.56
CA ILE A 95 -9.08 0.48 12.85
C ILE A 95 -8.60 1.14 14.16
N GLY A 96 -9.52 1.58 15.03
CA GLY A 96 -9.21 2.07 16.38
C GLY A 96 -8.27 3.28 16.35
N ASP A 97 -7.25 3.24 17.20
CA ASP A 97 -6.29 4.32 17.40
C ASP A 97 -5.49 4.67 16.12
N HIS A 98 -5.40 3.73 15.17
CA HIS A 98 -4.73 3.96 13.89
C HIS A 98 -5.53 4.84 12.92
N ALA A 99 -6.82 5.04 13.16
CA ALA A 99 -7.70 5.81 12.27
C ALA A 99 -7.20 7.24 12.07
N ALA A 100 -6.74 7.91 13.14
CA ALA A 100 -6.29 9.30 13.07
C ALA A 100 -5.06 9.46 12.16
N ALA A 101 -4.10 8.56 12.24
CA ALA A 101 -2.89 8.59 11.42
C ALA A 101 -3.22 8.34 9.93
N VAL A 102 -4.06 7.34 9.63
CA VAL A 102 -4.51 7.09 8.24
C VAL A 102 -5.26 8.30 7.67
N LEU A 103 -6.14 8.91 8.45
CA LEU A 103 -6.88 10.11 8.04
C LEU A 103 -5.96 11.32 7.84
N ALA A 104 -4.88 11.45 8.61
CA ALA A 104 -3.87 12.48 8.42
C ALA A 104 -3.14 12.31 7.07
N ASN A 105 -2.74 11.08 6.71
CA ASN A 105 -2.14 10.78 5.41
C ASN A 105 -3.11 11.09 4.26
N VAL A 106 -4.38 10.68 4.39
CA VAL A 106 -5.42 11.00 3.41
C VAL A 106 -5.57 12.52 3.25
N ALA A 107 -5.58 13.27 4.35
CA ALA A 107 -5.67 14.73 4.30
C ALA A 107 -4.45 15.37 3.60
N ALA A 108 -3.25 14.85 3.85
CA ALA A 108 -2.02 15.30 3.18
C ALA A 108 -2.08 15.06 1.66
N ASP A 109 -2.49 13.87 1.22
CA ASP A 109 -2.63 13.56 -0.21
C ASP A 109 -3.70 14.43 -0.89
N ARG A 110 -4.81 14.71 -0.20
CA ARG A 110 -5.84 15.62 -0.71
C ARG A 110 -5.33 17.05 -0.85
N SER A 111 -4.53 17.52 0.11
CA SER A 111 -3.85 18.81 0.02
C SER A 111 -2.90 18.87 -1.19
N ALA A 112 -2.13 17.79 -1.43
CA ALA A 112 -1.26 17.69 -2.60
C ALA A 112 -2.04 17.71 -3.93
N LEU A 113 -3.19 17.02 -4.02
CA LEU A 113 -4.07 17.08 -5.19
C LEU A 113 -4.68 18.47 -5.41
N ALA A 114 -5.05 19.17 -4.33
CA ALA A 114 -5.55 20.54 -4.42
C ALA A 114 -4.46 21.50 -4.93
N ALA A 115 -3.22 21.35 -4.45
CA ALA A 115 -2.08 22.12 -4.95
C ALA A 115 -1.78 21.81 -6.44
N LEU A 116 -1.88 20.54 -6.84
CA LEU A 116 -1.72 20.13 -8.23
C LEU A 116 -2.81 20.73 -9.14
N ALA A 117 -4.06 20.73 -8.69
CA ALA A 117 -5.16 21.37 -9.41
C ALA A 117 -4.95 22.89 -9.57
N ALA A 118 -4.50 23.57 -8.51
CA ALA A 118 -4.19 24.99 -8.56
C ALA A 118 -3.04 25.30 -9.53
N ALA A 119 -1.99 24.48 -9.52
CA ALA A 119 -0.87 24.61 -10.45
C ALA A 119 -1.32 24.43 -11.91
N VAL A 120 -2.16 23.43 -12.19
CA VAL A 120 -2.74 23.23 -13.53
C VAL A 120 -3.60 24.42 -13.96
N GLN A 121 -4.42 24.98 -13.07
CA GLN A 121 -5.24 26.15 -13.37
C GLN A 121 -4.41 27.41 -13.65
N ALA A 122 -3.28 27.57 -12.96
CA ALA A 122 -2.38 28.71 -13.15
C ALA A 122 -1.48 28.61 -14.39
N SER A 123 -1.30 27.42 -14.97
CA SER A 123 -0.30 27.15 -16.02
C SER A 123 -0.75 27.50 -17.45
N ASP A 124 -1.98 28.00 -17.65
CA ASP A 124 -2.60 28.19 -18.97
C ASP A 124 -2.45 26.94 -19.88
N SER A 125 -2.56 27.09 -21.20
CA SER A 125 -2.33 26.00 -22.16
C SER A 125 -0.87 25.49 -22.24
N THR A 126 0.02 25.98 -21.36
CA THR A 126 1.45 25.63 -21.31
C THR A 126 1.82 24.61 -20.23
N ALA A 127 0.84 24.16 -19.44
CA ALA A 127 1.05 23.10 -18.47
C ALA A 127 1.72 21.88 -19.14
N ASP A 128 2.74 21.31 -18.50
CA ASP A 128 3.23 19.97 -18.89
C ASP A 128 2.19 18.93 -18.46
N VAL A 129 1.13 18.82 -19.25
CA VAL A 129 0.01 17.89 -19.04
C VAL A 129 0.53 16.45 -18.93
N ARG A 130 1.66 16.10 -19.58
CA ARG A 130 2.23 14.75 -19.50
C ARG A 130 2.86 14.51 -18.13
N ALA A 131 3.63 15.45 -17.61
CA ALA A 131 4.20 15.36 -16.27
C ALA A 131 3.10 15.26 -15.21
N VAL A 132 2.10 16.14 -15.25
CA VAL A 132 1.00 16.12 -14.27
C VAL A 132 0.15 14.84 -14.37
N ARG A 133 -0.11 14.34 -15.59
CA ARG A 133 -0.78 13.03 -15.75
C ARG A 133 0.03 11.89 -15.16
N LYS A 134 1.36 11.95 -15.24
CA LYS A 134 2.23 10.93 -14.63
C LYS A 134 2.12 10.97 -13.12
N GLU A 135 2.26 12.15 -12.51
CA GLU A 135 2.09 12.32 -11.06
C GLU A 135 0.71 11.84 -10.59
N LEU A 136 -0.36 12.23 -11.28
CA LEU A 136 -1.72 11.78 -10.96
C LEU A 136 -1.89 10.26 -11.08
N LYS A 137 -1.19 9.61 -12.02
CA LYS A 137 -1.23 8.15 -12.20
C LYS A 137 -0.55 7.40 -11.05
N ASP A 138 0.43 8.03 -10.41
CA ASP A 138 1.11 7.46 -9.26
C ASP A 138 0.26 7.59 -7.98
N VAL A 139 -0.71 8.50 -7.94
CA VAL A 139 -1.70 8.60 -6.85
C VAL A 139 -2.75 7.49 -6.95
N ARG A 140 -2.70 6.55 -6.00
CA ARG A 140 -3.56 5.36 -5.90
C ARG A 140 -4.33 5.35 -4.58
N PRO A 141 -5.54 5.93 -4.54
CA PRO A 141 -6.40 5.88 -3.35
C PRO A 141 -6.70 4.45 -2.83
N GLN A 142 -6.57 3.44 -3.69
CA GLN A 142 -6.75 2.03 -3.33
C GLN A 142 -5.68 1.51 -2.35
N ASN A 143 -4.54 2.19 -2.22
CA ASN A 143 -3.52 1.86 -1.23
C ASN A 143 -4.11 1.93 0.19
N TYR A 144 -4.92 2.95 0.49
CA TYR A 144 -5.59 3.07 1.78
C TYR A 144 -6.56 1.93 2.06
N ASN A 145 -7.27 1.42 1.05
CA ASN A 145 -8.14 0.25 1.24
C ASN A 145 -7.34 -1.00 1.64
N LYS A 146 -6.12 -1.14 1.14
CA LYS A 146 -5.21 -2.24 1.52
C LYS A 146 -4.73 -2.05 2.95
N VAL A 147 -4.21 -0.86 3.27
CA VAL A 147 -3.75 -0.50 4.62
C VAL A 147 -4.83 -0.69 5.67
N VAL A 148 -6.07 -0.24 5.41
CA VAL A 148 -7.18 -0.44 6.35
C VAL A 148 -7.49 -1.92 6.55
N ASN A 149 -7.39 -2.75 5.51
CA ASN A 149 -7.57 -4.19 5.67
C ASN A 149 -6.41 -4.83 6.44
N ASP A 150 -5.17 -4.45 6.14
CA ASP A 150 -3.95 -4.96 6.78
C ASP A 150 -3.93 -4.55 8.27
N LEU A 151 -4.33 -3.32 8.62
CA LEU A 151 -4.47 -2.87 10.02
C LEU A 151 -5.60 -3.58 10.77
N ARG A 152 -6.71 -3.93 10.09
CA ARG A 152 -7.75 -4.75 10.71
C ARG A 152 -7.27 -6.16 11.00
N ASP A 153 -6.40 -6.70 10.15
CA ASP A 153 -5.77 -7.99 10.37
C ASP A 153 -4.81 -7.92 11.55
N ALA A 154 -3.97 -6.88 11.58
CA ALA A 154 -3.08 -6.56 12.69
C ALA A 154 -3.83 -6.50 14.04
N LEU A 155 -5.01 -5.85 14.11
CA LEU A 155 -5.82 -5.80 15.33
C LEU A 155 -6.32 -7.17 15.78
N ARG A 156 -6.69 -8.06 14.84
CA ARG A 156 -7.08 -9.44 15.20
C ARG A 156 -5.88 -10.23 15.70
N LEU A 157 -4.73 -10.06 15.05
CA LEU A 157 -3.50 -10.73 15.42
C LEU A 157 -3.00 -10.25 16.80
N ALA A 158 -3.11 -8.96 17.10
CA ALA A 158 -2.81 -8.39 18.41
C ALA A 158 -3.64 -9.06 19.52
N ALA A 159 -4.94 -9.24 19.28
CA ALA A 159 -5.83 -9.93 20.22
C ALA A 159 -5.42 -11.40 20.40
N ALA A 160 -5.11 -12.10 19.31
CA ALA A 160 -4.67 -13.50 19.36
C ALA A 160 -3.31 -13.68 20.07
N ILE A 161 -2.36 -12.75 19.88
CA ILE A 161 -1.09 -12.75 20.63
C ILE A 161 -1.34 -12.52 22.11
N THR A 162 -2.26 -11.60 22.46
CA THR A 162 -2.61 -11.33 23.86
C THR A 162 -3.25 -12.54 24.52
N GLU A 163 -4.17 -13.20 23.84
CA GLU A 163 -4.82 -14.44 24.29
C GLU A 163 -3.80 -15.56 24.47
N ALA A 164 -2.92 -15.79 23.49
CA ALA A 164 -1.88 -16.80 23.59
C ALA A 164 -0.89 -16.51 24.73
N ARG A 165 -0.54 -15.24 24.98
CA ARG A 165 0.26 -14.84 26.16
C ARG A 165 -0.41 -15.20 27.47
N ALA A 166 -1.73 -15.01 27.57
CA ALA A 166 -2.48 -15.39 28.76
C ALA A 166 -2.57 -16.92 28.93
N ALA A 167 -2.71 -17.66 27.84
CA ALA A 167 -2.80 -19.13 27.86
C ALA A 167 -1.50 -19.81 28.35
N VAL A 168 -0.33 -19.24 28.04
CA VAL A 168 0.97 -19.76 28.48
C VAL A 168 1.50 -19.12 29.76
N GLU A 169 0.70 -18.31 30.45
CA GLU A 169 1.14 -17.60 31.64
C GLU A 169 1.50 -18.60 32.76
N GLY A 170 2.75 -18.53 33.26
CA GLY A 170 3.26 -19.43 34.30
C GLY A 170 3.83 -20.75 33.76
N ASP A 171 3.73 -21.01 32.46
CA ASP A 171 4.37 -22.15 31.82
C ASP A 171 5.80 -21.82 31.38
N ALA A 172 6.78 -22.37 32.10
CA ALA A 172 8.19 -22.15 31.81
C ALA A 172 8.68 -22.88 30.54
N ALA A 173 7.93 -23.86 30.04
CA ALA A 173 8.25 -24.61 28.83
C ALA A 173 7.69 -23.98 27.55
N ALA A 174 6.74 -23.04 27.69
CA ALA A 174 6.11 -22.39 26.56
C ALA A 174 7.10 -21.59 25.70
N PRO A 175 6.88 -21.52 24.36
CA PRO A 175 7.76 -20.82 23.43
C PRO A 175 7.57 -19.29 23.51
N ALA A 176 7.92 -18.67 24.64
CA ALA A 176 7.77 -17.23 24.89
C ALA A 176 8.48 -16.36 23.83
N SER A 177 9.61 -16.84 23.28
CA SER A 177 10.31 -16.18 22.19
C SER A 177 9.50 -16.08 20.89
N GLY A 178 8.59 -17.03 20.65
CA GLY A 178 7.63 -17.00 19.54
C GLY A 178 6.62 -15.86 19.69
N LEU A 179 6.08 -15.66 20.90
CA LEU A 179 5.16 -14.55 21.20
C LEU A 179 5.84 -13.18 21.10
N ASP A 180 7.10 -13.07 21.50
CA ASP A 180 7.89 -11.85 21.37
C ASP A 180 8.22 -11.54 19.91
N ALA A 181 8.59 -12.57 19.13
CA ALA A 181 8.80 -12.43 17.69
C ALA A 181 7.51 -12.03 16.95
N ALA A 182 6.37 -12.63 17.32
CA ALA A 182 5.07 -12.31 16.76
C ALA A 182 4.69 -10.85 17.04
N GLN A 183 4.87 -10.39 18.28
CA GLN A 183 4.60 -9.00 18.66
C GLN A 183 5.51 -8.02 17.92
N ALA A 184 6.82 -8.30 17.84
CA ALA A 184 7.77 -7.44 17.15
C ALA A 184 7.47 -7.32 15.65
N ALA A 185 7.10 -8.42 14.99
CA ALA A 185 6.70 -8.42 13.58
C ALA A 185 5.37 -7.67 13.37
N LEU A 186 4.40 -7.83 14.27
CA LEU A 186 3.15 -7.08 14.25
C LEU A 186 3.39 -5.56 14.38
N ASP A 187 4.22 -5.14 15.34
CA ASP A 187 4.55 -3.73 15.55
C ASP A 187 5.24 -3.13 14.32
N ALA A 188 6.16 -3.89 13.69
CA ALA A 188 6.81 -3.48 12.45
C ALA A 188 5.81 -3.33 11.28
N ALA A 189 4.86 -4.27 11.16
CA ALA A 189 3.81 -4.20 10.15
C ALA A 189 2.93 -2.95 10.34
N VAL A 190 2.49 -2.67 11.56
CA VAL A 190 1.68 -1.49 11.90
C VAL A 190 2.47 -0.21 11.59
N ALA A 191 3.73 -0.12 12.02
CA ALA A 191 4.56 1.04 11.75
C ALA A 191 4.71 1.32 10.25
N LYS A 192 4.98 0.28 9.43
CA LYS A 192 5.05 0.41 7.97
C LYS A 192 3.71 0.78 7.34
N ALA A 193 2.61 0.16 7.81
CA ALA A 193 1.27 0.44 7.31
C ALA A 193 0.85 1.90 7.51
N LEU A 194 1.24 2.50 8.65
CA LEU A 194 0.97 3.91 8.96
C LEU A 194 1.78 4.91 8.13
N LEU A 195 2.87 4.47 7.48
CA LEU A 195 3.65 5.30 6.56
C LEU A 195 3.12 5.27 5.12
N VAL A 196 2.22 4.33 4.80
CA VAL A 196 1.66 4.20 3.45
C VAL A 196 0.74 5.38 3.13
N ASN A 197 0.92 5.92 1.93
CA ASN A 197 0.10 6.97 1.35
C ASN A 197 -0.41 6.57 -0.05
N ALA A 198 -1.16 7.45 -0.72
CA ALA A 198 -1.71 7.15 -2.04
C ALA A 198 -0.61 6.91 -3.10
N SER A 199 0.57 7.51 -2.95
CA SER A 199 1.69 7.34 -3.89
C SER A 199 2.61 6.16 -3.57
N SER A 200 2.38 5.48 -2.46
CA SER A 200 3.18 4.33 -2.04
C SER A 200 3.24 3.24 -3.11
N ASP A 201 4.41 2.62 -3.23
CA ASP A 201 4.66 1.63 -4.25
C ASP A 201 4.23 0.22 -3.83
N LYS A 202 4.42 -0.75 -4.73
CA LYS A 202 4.05 -2.14 -4.47
C LYS A 202 4.97 -2.80 -3.44
N GLU A 203 6.22 -2.37 -3.34
CA GLU A 203 7.20 -2.94 -2.43
C GLU A 203 6.91 -2.54 -0.99
N GLU A 204 6.54 -1.28 -0.76
CA GLU A 204 6.08 -0.78 0.54
C GLU A 204 4.85 -1.56 1.04
N LEU A 205 3.85 -1.76 0.19
CA LEU A 205 2.66 -2.57 0.52
C LEU A 205 2.99 -4.05 0.76
N ARG A 206 3.99 -4.59 0.06
CA ARG A 206 4.45 -5.97 0.28
C ARG A 206 5.19 -6.10 1.59
N ALA A 207 5.99 -5.11 1.97
CA ALA A 207 6.73 -5.12 3.22
C ALA A 207 5.80 -5.21 4.44
N VAL A 208 4.64 -4.52 4.42
CA VAL A 208 3.60 -4.66 5.44
C VAL A 208 3.10 -6.11 5.53
N LYS A 209 2.79 -6.73 4.38
CA LYS A 209 2.29 -8.10 4.33
C LYS A 209 3.32 -9.13 4.78
N THR A 210 4.58 -8.92 4.43
CA THR A 210 5.68 -9.79 4.86
C THR A 210 5.80 -9.79 6.39
N ASP A 211 5.71 -8.62 7.02
CA ASP A 211 5.76 -8.53 8.48
C ASP A 211 4.50 -9.16 9.14
N LEU A 212 3.31 -8.94 8.57
CA LEU A 212 2.09 -9.61 9.06
C LEU A 212 2.20 -11.13 8.94
N GLN A 213 2.74 -11.63 7.84
CA GLN A 213 2.96 -13.06 7.65
C GLN A 213 3.98 -13.60 8.67
N ALA A 214 5.09 -12.89 8.91
CA ALA A 214 6.05 -13.28 9.94
C ALA A 214 5.42 -13.30 11.34
N ALA A 215 4.51 -12.37 11.63
CA ALA A 215 3.77 -12.36 12.90
C ALA A 215 2.82 -13.56 13.02
N HIS A 216 2.16 -13.96 11.92
CA HIS A 216 1.35 -15.19 11.88
C HIS A 216 2.18 -16.44 12.08
N GLU A 217 3.27 -16.61 11.34
CA GLU A 217 4.17 -17.76 11.43
C GLU A 217 4.74 -17.91 12.85
N ALA A 218 5.14 -16.80 13.48
CA ALA A 218 5.64 -16.83 14.85
C ALA A 218 4.56 -17.17 15.88
N LEU A 219 3.31 -16.75 15.67
CA LEU A 219 2.18 -17.12 16.53
C LEU A 219 1.77 -18.59 16.34
N GLU A 220 1.87 -19.12 15.13
CA GLU A 220 1.55 -20.52 14.81
C GLU A 220 2.41 -21.50 15.62
N VAL A 221 3.71 -21.22 15.78
CA VAL A 221 4.61 -22.01 16.64
C VAL A 221 4.09 -22.13 18.08
N VAL A 222 3.47 -21.08 18.60
CA VAL A 222 2.92 -21.06 19.96
C VAL A 222 1.58 -21.81 20.02
N ARG A 223 0.77 -21.70 18.97
CA ARG A 223 -0.50 -22.43 18.86
C ARG A 223 -0.27 -23.93 18.76
N ASP A 224 0.68 -24.36 17.94
CA ASP A 224 1.06 -25.77 17.84
C ASP A 224 1.48 -26.33 19.20
N TYR A 225 2.19 -25.53 20.02
CA TYR A 225 2.53 -25.92 21.40
C TYR A 225 1.29 -26.09 22.29
N LEU A 226 0.37 -25.11 22.26
CA LEU A 226 -0.87 -25.16 23.03
C LEU A 226 -1.74 -26.35 22.63
N ASP A 227 -1.91 -26.60 21.33
CA ASP A 227 -2.71 -27.71 20.81
C ASP A 227 -2.12 -29.08 21.24
N LEU A 228 -0.77 -29.22 21.22
CA LEU A 228 -0.11 -30.45 21.69
C LEU A 228 -0.20 -30.63 23.21
N SER A 229 -0.27 -29.54 23.98
CA SER A 229 -0.38 -29.61 25.44
C SER A 229 -1.76 -30.05 25.94
N GLU A 230 -2.79 -29.97 25.11
CA GLU A 230 -4.16 -30.40 25.43
C GLU A 230 -4.40 -31.91 25.18
N GLU A 231 -3.50 -32.62 24.47
CA GLU A 231 -3.68 -34.01 24.02
C GLU A 231 -3.18 -35.12 24.98
N GLU A 232 -2.77 -34.84 26.23
CA GLU A 232 -2.44 -35.91 27.20
C GLU A 232 -3.59 -36.22 28.19
N PRO A 233 -4.50 -37.18 27.89
CA PRO A 233 -5.19 -37.92 28.93
C PRO A 233 -4.25 -39.05 29.41
N VAL A 234 -3.66 -38.87 30.59
CA VAL A 234 -3.07 -39.99 31.33
C VAL A 234 -4.24 -40.87 31.78
N GLU A 235 -4.57 -41.91 31.02
CA GLU A 235 -5.31 -43.05 31.53
C GLU A 235 -4.43 -43.71 32.60
N GLU A 236 -4.63 -43.33 33.85
CA GLU A 236 -4.15 -44.12 34.99
C GLU A 236 -4.89 -45.47 34.95
N GLU A 237 -4.25 -46.51 34.39
CA GLU A 237 -4.67 -47.88 34.63
C GLU A 237 -4.63 -48.12 36.15
N PRO A 238 -5.73 -48.58 36.79
CA PRO A 238 -5.72 -48.91 38.20
C PRO A 238 -4.75 -50.07 38.43
N VAL A 239 -3.70 -49.82 39.21
CA VAL A 239 -2.77 -50.84 39.69
C VAL A 239 -3.59 -51.87 40.48
N GLU A 240 -3.73 -53.08 39.93
CA GLU A 240 -4.24 -54.23 40.67
C GLU A 240 -3.28 -54.52 41.84
N GLU A 241 -3.69 -54.20 43.07
CA GLU A 241 -3.01 -54.64 44.28
C GLU A 241 -3.10 -56.17 44.38
N GLU A 242 -1.99 -56.86 44.11
CA GLU A 242 -1.86 -58.29 44.40
C GLU A 242 -1.99 -58.53 45.92
N PRO A 243 -2.80 -59.51 46.38
CA PRO A 243 -2.92 -59.82 47.79
C PRO A 243 -1.63 -60.48 48.31
N VAL A 244 -1.08 -59.90 49.37
CA VAL A 244 0.07 -60.42 50.13
C VAL A 244 -0.28 -61.79 50.71
N GLU A 245 0.41 -62.85 50.27
CA GLU A 245 0.36 -64.17 50.92
C GLU A 245 1.04 -64.09 52.29
N GLU A 246 0.25 -64.25 53.37
CA GLU A 246 0.75 -64.39 54.74
C GLU A 246 1.50 -65.73 54.91
N GLU A 247 2.77 -65.67 55.31
CA GLU A 247 3.55 -66.84 55.74
C GLU A 247 2.96 -67.46 57.03
N PRO A 248 2.88 -68.80 57.16
CA PRO A 248 2.48 -69.44 58.40
C PRO A 248 3.61 -69.39 59.45
N VAL A 249 3.29 -68.84 60.61
CA VAL A 249 4.14 -68.84 61.81
C VAL A 249 4.17 -70.26 62.39
N ASP A 250 5.31 -70.93 62.31
CA ASP A 250 5.56 -72.23 62.95
C ASP A 250 5.93 -71.99 64.43
N GLU A 251 5.05 -72.40 65.34
CA GLU A 251 5.27 -72.34 66.79
C GLU A 251 6.25 -73.45 67.24
N PRO A 252 7.24 -73.17 68.11
CA PRO A 252 8.07 -74.22 68.69
C PRO A 252 7.35 -74.97 69.81
N VAL A 253 7.14 -76.27 69.60
CA VAL A 253 6.74 -77.24 70.63
C VAL A 253 7.89 -77.40 71.65
N MET A 254 7.63 -77.00 72.89
CA MET A 254 8.50 -77.24 74.04
C MET A 254 8.40 -78.72 74.47
N GLY A 255 9.55 -79.40 74.53
CA GLY A 255 9.73 -80.73 75.14
C GLY A 255 10.97 -80.73 76.03
#